data_AF-A3F4V6-F1
#
_entry.id   AF-A3F4V6-F1
#
_cell.length_a   1.000
_cell.length_b   1.000
_cell.length_c   1.000
_cell.angle_alpha   90.00
_cell.angle_beta   90.00
_cell.angle_gamma   90.00
#
_symmetry.space_group_name_H-M   'P 1'
#
loop_
_entity.id
_entity.type
_entity.pdbx_description
1 polymer ?
#
loop_
_entity_poly.entity_id
_entity_poly.type
_entity_poly.pdbx_seq_one_letter_code
_entity_poly.pdbx_strand_id
1 'polypeptide(L)'
;VAKTCVHATPESKALRLVNLRKSGSEGSWWLSKLLEGNINGTQRLFYAPRNQLNFLQLLHRRAEQSITALCRGSVVYYDSRNKNHDSAANLLLFNGKVINTHLDRRVRGEGGFVQMEVNIKDDCMDRSPTGSTANFDLVANNPELLPIIDMKMFDFGEDNQQLGYYVNEVCFS
;
A
#
# COMPACT_ATOMS: atom_id res chain seq x y z
N VAL A 1 -11.35 15.00 20.01
CA VAL A 1 -9.89 14.92 19.84
C VAL A 1 -9.57 15.55 18.50
N ALA A 2 -8.56 16.41 18.42
CA ALA A 2 -8.17 17.05 17.16
C ALA A 2 -7.51 16.00 16.24
N LYS A 3 -7.91 15.96 14.97
CA LYS A 3 -7.33 15.06 13.96
C LYS A 3 -6.05 15.69 13.40
N THR A 4 -4.93 14.98 13.46
CA THR A 4 -3.65 15.46 12.92
C THR A 4 -3.27 14.64 11.70
N CYS A 5 -3.14 15.29 10.54
CA CYS A 5 -2.84 14.63 9.28
C CYS A 5 -1.45 14.99 8.76
N VAL A 6 -0.69 13.99 8.31
CA VAL A 6 0.67 14.13 7.79
C VAL A 6 0.74 13.58 6.38
N HIS A 7 1.07 14.43 5.41
CA HIS A 7 1.20 14.04 4.01
C HIS A 7 2.53 13.32 3.75
N ALA A 8 2.52 12.41 2.77
CA ALA A 8 3.76 11.90 2.20
C ALA A 8 4.51 13.01 1.44
N THR A 9 5.83 12.90 1.32
CA THR A 9 6.62 13.88 0.57
C THR A 9 6.26 13.88 -0.91
N PRO A 10 6.42 15.01 -1.62
CA PRO A 10 6.10 15.10 -3.05
C PRO A 10 6.76 14.02 -3.90
N GLU A 11 7.96 13.58 -3.53
CA GLU A 11 8.73 12.58 -4.24
C GLU A 11 8.18 11.17 -4.01
N SER A 12 7.66 10.86 -2.82
CA SER A 12 7.22 9.50 -2.46
C SER A 12 5.71 9.31 -2.53
N LYS A 13 4.90 10.38 -2.60
CA LYS A 13 3.44 10.29 -2.50
C LYS A 13 2.76 9.59 -3.67
N ALA A 14 3.41 9.50 -4.84
CA ALA A 14 2.79 8.91 -6.02
C ALA A 14 3.80 8.43 -7.06
N LEU A 15 3.40 7.40 -7.79
CA LEU A 15 4.03 6.89 -8.99
C LEU A 15 2.97 6.79 -10.09
N ARG A 16 3.19 7.49 -11.21
CA ARG A 16 2.36 7.34 -12.41
C ARG A 16 2.44 5.92 -12.97
N LEU A 17 1.48 5.52 -13.80
CA LEU A 17 1.54 4.24 -14.50
C LEU A 17 2.86 4.09 -15.26
N VAL A 18 3.62 3.04 -14.94
CA VAL A 18 4.89 2.67 -15.58
C VAL A 18 4.97 1.16 -15.76
N ASN A 19 5.72 0.73 -16.76
CA ASN A 19 6.05 -0.68 -16.95
C ASN A 19 7.16 -1.05 -15.94
N LEU A 20 6.80 -1.86 -14.95
CA LEU A 20 7.78 -2.38 -13.98
C LEU A 20 8.34 -3.71 -14.50
N ARG A 21 9.61 -3.97 -14.22
CA ARG A 21 10.27 -5.25 -14.53
C ARG A 21 10.43 -6.07 -13.27
N LYS A 22 10.07 -7.35 -13.33
CA LYS A 22 10.38 -8.28 -12.22
C LYS A 22 11.89 -8.41 -12.09
N SER A 23 12.38 -8.20 -10.88
CA SER A 23 13.79 -8.37 -10.52
C SER A 23 13.91 -9.56 -9.57
N GLY A 24 14.87 -10.47 -9.75
CA GLY A 24 15.11 -11.58 -8.81
C GLY A 24 13.87 -12.37 -8.38
N SER A 25 13.84 -12.80 -7.12
CA SER A 25 12.70 -13.50 -6.50
C SER A 25 11.61 -12.53 -6.03
N GLU A 26 10.42 -13.06 -5.71
CA GLU A 26 9.29 -12.23 -5.26
C GLU A 26 9.60 -11.31 -4.08
N GLY A 27 10.56 -11.68 -3.23
CA GLY A 27 10.99 -10.86 -2.09
C GLY A 27 11.55 -9.49 -2.48
N SER A 28 11.87 -9.27 -3.76
CA SER A 28 12.39 -8.00 -4.25
C SER A 28 11.32 -7.06 -4.84
N TRP A 29 10.08 -7.52 -5.03
CA TRP A 29 9.03 -6.79 -5.78
C TRP A 29 8.37 -5.66 -4.99
N TRP A 30 9.02 -5.21 -3.91
CA TRP A 30 8.65 -3.99 -3.20
C TRP A 30 8.88 -2.79 -4.11
N LEU A 31 7.91 -1.86 -4.16
CA LEU A 31 7.99 -0.70 -5.05
C LEU A 31 9.25 0.11 -4.80
N SER A 32 9.61 0.36 -3.54
CA SER A 32 10.87 1.07 -3.22
C SER A 32 12.09 0.45 -3.91
N LYS A 33 12.22 -0.88 -3.85
CA LYS A 33 13.35 -1.62 -4.44
C LYS A 33 13.29 -1.68 -5.97
N LEU A 34 12.09 -1.81 -6.54
CA LEU A 34 11.90 -1.80 -7.99
C LEU A 34 12.23 -0.42 -8.60
N LEU A 35 11.98 0.65 -7.85
CA LEU A 35 12.18 2.03 -8.28
C LEU A 35 13.63 2.48 -8.07
N GLU A 36 14.30 2.06 -6.99
CA GLU A 36 15.74 2.25 -6.78
C GLU A 36 16.59 1.77 -7.97
N GLY A 37 16.19 0.65 -8.59
CA GLY A 37 16.95 0.03 -9.70
C GLY A 37 16.57 0.51 -11.11
N ASN A 38 15.41 1.16 -11.31
CA ASN A 38 14.89 1.49 -12.65
C ASN A 38 14.68 2.99 -12.91
N ILE A 39 14.56 3.82 -11.87
CA ILE A 39 14.25 5.25 -11.98
C ILE A 39 15.20 6.01 -11.04
N ASN A 40 15.70 7.18 -11.45
CA ASN A 40 16.46 8.10 -10.58
C ASN A 40 15.51 8.69 -9.51
N GLY A 41 15.04 7.86 -8.58
CA GLY A 41 14.10 8.16 -7.50
C GLY A 41 12.89 7.20 -7.45
N THR A 42 12.74 6.45 -6.35
CA THR A 42 11.89 6.79 -5.19
C THR A 42 12.18 5.82 -4.05
N GLN A 43 12.51 6.37 -2.89
CA GLN A 43 12.68 5.62 -1.65
C GLN A 43 11.30 5.16 -1.13
N ARG A 44 11.30 4.39 -0.03
CA ARG A 44 10.07 4.06 0.73
C ARG A 44 9.20 5.31 0.97
N LEU A 45 7.89 5.11 1.12
CA LEU A 45 6.95 6.17 1.47
C LEU A 45 7.44 6.89 2.72
N PHE A 46 7.58 8.21 2.63
CA PHE A 46 8.09 9.05 3.71
C PHE A 46 7.13 10.19 4.01
N TYR A 47 6.83 10.40 5.30
CA TYR A 47 5.85 11.38 5.78
C TYR A 47 6.50 12.39 6.71
N ALA A 48 7.17 11.89 7.75
CA ALA A 48 7.90 12.66 8.73
C ALA A 48 8.98 11.78 9.38
N PRO A 49 9.98 12.38 10.04
CA PRO A 49 10.94 11.65 10.86
C PRO A 49 10.26 10.69 11.84
N ARG A 50 10.85 9.50 12.03
CA ARG A 50 10.27 8.40 12.81
C ARG A 50 9.89 8.81 14.24
N ASN A 51 10.70 9.64 14.89
CA ASN A 51 10.39 10.15 16.22
C ASN A 51 9.10 10.99 16.27
N GLN A 52 8.86 11.85 15.28
CA GLN A 52 7.63 12.66 15.22
C GLN A 52 6.39 11.80 15.04
N LEU A 53 6.45 10.79 14.17
CA LEU A 53 5.35 9.83 13.98
C LEU A 53 5.11 9.00 15.25
N ASN A 54 6.16 8.54 15.93
CA ASN A 54 6.03 7.82 17.20
C ASN A 54 5.28 8.66 18.26
N PHE A 55 5.57 9.97 18.37
CA PHE A 55 4.82 10.84 19.29
C PHE A 55 3.33 10.92 18.91
N LEU A 56 3.01 11.05 17.62
CA LEU A 56 1.61 11.03 17.17
C LEU A 56 0.91 9.71 17.49
N GLN A 57 1.60 8.58 17.30
CA GLN A 57 1.10 7.25 17.63
C GLN A 57 0.83 7.07 19.12
N LEU A 58 1.71 7.60 19.99
CA LEU A 58 1.55 7.55 21.45
C LEU A 58 0.42 8.45 21.97
N LEU A 59 0.15 9.57 21.30
CA LEU A 59 -0.83 10.57 21.74
C LEU A 59 -2.26 10.32 21.24
N HIS A 60 -2.44 9.41 20.28
CA HIS A 60 -3.73 9.13 19.65
C HIS A 60 -4.12 7.66 19.84
N ARG A 61 -5.39 7.34 19.57
CA ARG A 61 -5.91 5.96 19.69
C ARG A 61 -6.23 5.34 18.35
N ARG A 62 -6.33 6.14 17.30
CA ARG A 62 -6.70 5.68 15.96
C ARG A 62 -5.83 6.35 14.92
N ALA A 63 -5.54 5.61 13.85
CA ALA A 63 -4.91 6.14 12.64
C ALA A 63 -5.69 5.67 11.40
N GLU A 64 -5.80 6.53 10.41
CA GLU A 64 -6.47 6.27 9.14
C GLU A 64 -5.59 6.70 7.99
N GLN A 65 -5.56 5.89 6.92
CA GLN A 65 -4.83 6.20 5.71
C GLN A 65 -5.42 5.44 4.54
N SER A 66 -5.34 6.02 3.34
CA SER A 66 -5.70 5.33 2.10
C SER A 66 -4.53 5.30 1.13
N ILE A 67 -4.37 4.19 0.43
CA ILE A 67 -3.47 4.04 -0.71
C ILE A 67 -4.29 3.53 -1.91
N THR A 68 -4.08 4.14 -3.07
CA THR A 68 -4.75 3.74 -4.30
C THR A 68 -3.71 3.20 -5.27
N ALA A 69 -3.89 1.95 -5.69
CA ALA A 69 -3.13 1.37 -6.77
C ALA A 69 -3.73 1.76 -8.12
N LEU A 70 -2.87 2.14 -9.05
CA LEU A 70 -3.20 2.36 -10.45
C LEU A 70 -2.78 1.13 -11.24
N CYS A 71 -3.65 0.61 -12.08
CA CYS A 71 -3.40 -0.60 -12.87
C CYS A 71 -3.79 -0.38 -14.32
N ARG A 72 -3.03 -0.96 -15.26
CA ARG A 72 -3.40 -1.12 -16.67
C ARG A 72 -2.86 -2.45 -17.16
N GLY A 73 -3.72 -3.29 -17.72
CA GLY A 73 -3.34 -4.65 -18.10
C GLY A 73 -2.98 -5.59 -16.93
N SER A 74 -3.14 -5.12 -15.69
CA SER A 74 -2.69 -5.78 -14.45
C SER A 74 -3.79 -5.86 -13.41
N VAL A 75 -3.69 -6.86 -12.52
CA VAL A 75 -4.50 -7.02 -11.31
C VAL A 75 -3.69 -6.66 -10.06
N VAL A 76 -4.35 -6.10 -9.04
CA VAL A 76 -3.71 -5.75 -7.75
C VAL A 76 -4.44 -6.33 -6.53
N TYR A 77 -5.61 -6.93 -6.75
CA TYR A 77 -6.42 -7.55 -5.71
C TYR A 77 -7.09 -8.84 -6.20
N TYR A 78 -8.33 -8.79 -6.69
CA TYR A 78 -9.04 -9.98 -7.17
C TYR A 78 -8.78 -10.20 -8.65
N ASP A 79 -8.43 -11.42 -9.05
CA ASP A 79 -8.22 -11.78 -10.45
C ASP A 79 -9.47 -12.45 -11.00
N SER A 80 -10.23 -11.78 -11.87
CA SER A 80 -11.48 -12.32 -12.41
C SER A 80 -11.26 -13.52 -13.34
N ARG A 81 -10.12 -13.56 -14.04
CA ARG A 81 -9.75 -14.65 -14.95
C ARG A 81 -9.39 -15.91 -14.17
N ASN A 82 -8.58 -15.78 -13.13
CA ASN A 82 -8.14 -16.92 -12.30
C ASN A 82 -9.09 -17.22 -11.13
N LYS A 83 -10.05 -16.34 -10.87
CA LYS A 83 -11.06 -16.42 -9.80
C LYS A 83 -10.45 -16.56 -8.40
N ASN A 84 -9.36 -15.86 -8.14
CA ASN A 84 -8.62 -15.93 -6.86
C ASN A 84 -8.09 -14.55 -6.43
N HIS A 85 -7.38 -14.51 -5.29
CA HIS A 85 -6.75 -13.31 -4.75
C HIS A 85 -5.23 -13.45 -4.65
N ASP A 86 -4.63 -14.29 -5.48
CA ASP A 86 -3.17 -14.54 -5.44
C ASP A 86 -2.38 -13.28 -5.83
N SER A 87 -3.03 -12.36 -6.55
CA SER A 87 -2.48 -11.06 -6.92
C SER A 87 -2.70 -9.96 -5.87
N ALA A 88 -3.31 -10.28 -4.72
CA ALA A 88 -3.58 -9.31 -3.67
C ALA A 88 -2.29 -8.67 -3.15
N ALA A 89 -2.23 -7.34 -3.25
CA ALA A 89 -1.06 -6.57 -2.85
C ALA A 89 -0.70 -6.80 -1.38
N ASN A 90 0.59 -6.72 -1.09
CA ASN A 90 1.11 -6.68 0.27
C ASN A 90 1.47 -5.23 0.63
N LEU A 91 1.19 -4.85 1.88
CA LEU A 91 1.55 -3.55 2.43
C LEU A 91 2.56 -3.75 3.56
N LEU A 92 3.63 -2.94 3.57
CA LEU A 92 4.57 -2.84 4.68
C LEU A 92 4.12 -1.71 5.60
N LEU A 93 3.83 -2.08 6.84
CA LEU A 93 3.36 -1.18 7.88
C LEU A 93 4.51 -0.52 8.64
N PHE A 94 4.19 0.51 9.43
CA PHE A 94 5.20 1.32 10.10
C PHE A 94 6.05 0.56 11.12
N ASN A 95 5.45 -0.40 11.81
CA ASN A 95 6.14 -1.28 12.76
C ASN A 95 6.90 -2.45 12.09
N GLY A 96 6.97 -2.48 10.76
CA GLY A 96 7.65 -3.53 10.00
C GLY A 96 6.79 -4.76 9.71
N LYS A 97 5.54 -4.81 10.18
CA LYS A 97 4.61 -5.89 9.83
C LYS A 97 4.25 -5.81 8.35
N VAL A 98 4.29 -6.94 7.67
CA VAL A 98 3.75 -7.09 6.31
C VAL A 98 2.34 -7.66 6.44
N ILE A 99 1.40 -7.07 5.70
CA ILE A 99 0.03 -7.59 5.60
C ILE A 99 -0.31 -7.87 4.15
N ASN A 100 -1.05 -8.94 3.90
CA ASN A 100 -1.70 -9.18 2.61
C ASN A 100 -3.10 -8.57 2.62
N THR A 101 -3.43 -7.76 1.61
CA THR A 101 -4.70 -7.01 1.56
C THR A 101 -5.95 -7.89 1.47
N HIS A 102 -5.82 -9.18 1.14
CA HIS A 102 -6.92 -10.15 1.18
C HIS A 102 -6.92 -10.98 2.47
N LEU A 103 -5.80 -11.64 2.78
CA LEU A 103 -5.71 -12.57 3.92
C LEU A 103 -5.75 -11.85 5.26
N ASP A 104 -5.14 -10.66 5.34
CA ASP A 104 -5.02 -9.86 6.56
C ASP A 104 -5.99 -8.65 6.56
N ARG A 105 -7.14 -8.76 5.89
CA ARG A 105 -8.19 -7.72 5.89
C ARG A 105 -8.55 -7.22 7.28
N ARG A 106 -8.45 -8.08 8.30
CA ARG A 106 -8.63 -7.73 9.70
C ARG A 106 -7.42 -8.20 10.49
N VAL A 107 -6.52 -7.27 10.78
CA VAL A 107 -5.33 -7.54 11.58
C VAL A 107 -5.75 -7.60 13.05
N ARG A 108 -5.50 -8.75 13.69
CA ARG A 108 -5.78 -8.96 15.11
C ARG A 108 -4.50 -9.01 15.92
N GLY A 109 -4.56 -8.50 17.15
CA GLY A 109 -3.51 -8.64 18.15
C GLY A 109 -3.59 -9.96 18.92
N GLU A 110 -2.69 -10.18 19.87
CA GLU A 110 -2.62 -11.39 20.70
C GLU A 110 -3.91 -11.66 21.49
N GLY A 111 -4.66 -10.61 21.86
CA GLY A 111 -5.96 -10.72 22.53
C GLY A 111 -7.16 -10.91 21.60
N GLY A 112 -6.95 -11.15 20.30
CA GLY A 112 -8.02 -11.35 19.31
C GLY A 112 -8.79 -10.08 18.90
N PHE A 113 -8.54 -8.93 19.53
CA PHE A 113 -9.11 -7.65 19.16
C PHE A 113 -8.60 -7.17 17.80
N VAL A 114 -9.48 -6.55 17.02
CA VAL A 114 -9.13 -5.98 15.70
C VAL A 114 -8.33 -4.70 15.91
N GLN A 115 -7.04 -4.79 15.57
CA GLN A 115 -6.10 -3.66 15.61
C GLN A 115 -6.17 -2.80 14.36
N MET A 116 -6.53 -3.39 13.21
CA MET A 116 -6.70 -2.67 11.95
C MET A 116 -7.61 -3.43 11.00
N GLU A 117 -8.35 -2.70 10.16
CA GLU A 117 -9.17 -3.23 9.08
C GLU A 117 -8.78 -2.55 7.75
N VAL A 118 -8.81 -3.32 6.66
CA VAL A 118 -8.58 -2.85 5.30
C VAL A 118 -9.87 -3.01 4.50
N ASN A 119 -10.42 -1.90 4.05
CA ASN A 119 -11.54 -1.87 3.11
C ASN A 119 -11.02 -1.71 1.69
N ILE A 120 -11.56 -2.48 0.76
CA ILE A 120 -11.07 -2.53 -0.62
C ILE A 120 -12.21 -2.21 -1.57
N LYS A 121 -11.95 -1.27 -2.48
CA LYS A 121 -12.74 -1.02 -3.68
C LYS A 121 -11.84 -1.31 -4.88
N ASP A 122 -12.11 -2.39 -5.60
CA ASP A 122 -11.24 -2.90 -6.66
C ASP A 122 -11.91 -2.82 -8.03
N ASP A 123 -11.37 -1.97 -8.91
CA ASP A 123 -11.76 -1.89 -10.33
C ASP A 123 -10.66 -2.47 -11.25
N CYS A 124 -9.61 -3.11 -10.71
CA CYS A 124 -8.48 -3.67 -11.47
C CYS A 124 -8.68 -5.13 -11.90
N MET A 125 -9.80 -5.76 -11.55
CA MET A 125 -9.97 -7.21 -11.60
C MET A 125 -9.88 -7.85 -12.99
N ASP A 126 -10.18 -7.08 -14.06
CA ASP A 126 -10.32 -7.59 -15.43
C ASP A 126 -9.10 -7.30 -16.34
N ARG A 127 -7.97 -6.84 -15.79
CA ARG A 127 -6.78 -6.43 -16.57
C ARG A 127 -7.11 -5.43 -17.69
N SER A 128 -7.96 -4.44 -17.38
CA SER A 128 -8.41 -3.46 -18.36
C SER A 128 -7.23 -2.74 -19.06
N PRO A 129 -7.22 -2.65 -20.42
CA PRO A 129 -6.16 -1.96 -21.15
C PRO A 129 -6.28 -0.43 -21.09
N THR A 130 -7.45 0.11 -20.71
CA THR A 130 -7.64 1.57 -20.59
C THR A 130 -7.06 2.11 -19.27
N GLY A 131 -6.90 1.23 -18.29
CA GLY A 131 -6.47 1.56 -16.94
C GLY A 131 -7.65 1.67 -15.96
N SER A 132 -7.40 1.35 -14.70
CA SER A 132 -8.37 1.34 -13.60
C SER A 132 -7.65 1.54 -12.26
N THR A 133 -8.40 1.49 -11.16
CA THR A 133 -7.84 1.74 -9.82
C THR A 133 -8.37 0.76 -8.79
N ALA A 134 -7.55 0.43 -7.79
CA ALA A 134 -8.01 -0.23 -6.58
C ALA A 134 -7.64 0.62 -5.36
N ASN A 135 -8.62 0.96 -4.55
CA ASN A 135 -8.44 1.75 -3.34
C ASN A 135 -8.41 0.83 -2.10
N PHE A 136 -7.40 1.02 -1.25
CA PHE A 136 -7.24 0.34 0.02
C PHE A 136 -7.33 1.38 1.13
N ASP A 137 -8.44 1.36 1.87
CA ASP A 137 -8.69 2.24 3.02
C ASP A 137 -8.35 1.48 4.32
N LEU A 138 -7.34 1.96 5.05
CA LEU A 138 -6.86 1.36 6.28
C LEU A 138 -7.35 2.17 7.47
N VAL A 139 -7.93 1.46 8.43
CA VAL A 139 -8.40 2.02 9.70
C VAL A 139 -7.77 1.23 10.83
N ALA A 140 -6.85 1.83 11.57
CA ALA A 140 -6.12 1.21 12.66
C ALA A 140 -6.58 1.74 14.02
N ASN A 141 -7.04 0.85 14.90
CA ASN A 141 -7.22 1.09 16.33
C ASN A 141 -5.91 0.95 17.13
N ASN A 142 -4.84 0.47 16.48
CA ASN A 142 -3.47 0.58 16.98
C ASN A 142 -2.67 1.51 16.04
N PRO A 143 -2.45 2.78 16.40
CA PRO A 143 -1.75 3.75 15.55
C PRO A 143 -0.34 3.32 15.12
N GLU A 144 0.35 2.46 15.87
CA GLU A 144 1.70 1.96 15.53
C GLU A 144 1.76 1.21 14.20
N LEU A 145 0.62 0.76 13.67
CA LEU A 145 0.51 0.08 12.37
C LEU A 145 0.61 1.04 11.17
N LEU A 146 0.29 2.32 11.33
CA LEU A 146 0.31 3.30 10.24
C LEU A 146 1.35 4.39 10.50
N PRO A 147 1.94 5.02 9.46
CA PRO A 147 1.59 4.92 8.04
C PRO A 147 2.09 3.66 7.32
N ILE A 148 1.59 3.44 6.11
CA ILE A 148 2.14 2.50 5.13
C ILE A 148 3.49 3.03 4.66
N ILE A 149 4.51 2.17 4.68
CA ILE A 149 5.89 2.50 4.29
C ILE A 149 6.21 1.98 2.88
N ASP A 150 5.61 0.87 2.45
CA ASP A 150 5.86 0.29 1.13
C ASP A 150 4.69 -0.56 0.65
N MET A 151 4.63 -0.83 -0.64
CA MET A 151 3.64 -1.68 -1.27
C MET A 151 4.33 -2.66 -2.23
N LYS A 152 3.82 -3.88 -2.28
CA LYS A 152 4.26 -4.93 -3.20
C LYS A 152 3.06 -5.45 -3.97
N MET A 153 3.21 -5.51 -5.30
CA MET A 153 2.21 -6.06 -6.24
C MET A 153 2.81 -7.26 -6.98
N PHE A 154 1.98 -8.07 -7.62
CA PHE A 154 2.39 -9.38 -8.14
C PHE A 154 2.18 -9.56 -9.65
N ASP A 155 1.14 -8.94 -10.21
CA ASP A 155 0.79 -9.05 -11.64
C ASP A 155 1.41 -7.93 -12.48
N PHE A 156 2.71 -8.05 -12.74
CA PHE A 156 3.48 -7.14 -13.59
C PHE A 156 4.65 -7.84 -14.27
N GLY A 157 5.23 -7.18 -15.28
CA GLY A 157 6.41 -7.64 -16.00
C GLY A 157 6.18 -7.90 -17.47
N GLU A 158 4.93 -8.01 -17.92
CA GLU A 158 4.58 -8.10 -19.35
C GLU A 158 4.53 -6.70 -20.01
N ASP A 159 4.67 -6.63 -21.33
CA ASP A 159 4.79 -5.36 -22.07
C ASP A 159 3.53 -4.48 -22.01
N ASN A 160 2.36 -5.10 -21.87
CA ASN A 160 1.06 -4.44 -21.74
C ASN A 160 0.69 -4.10 -20.29
N GLN A 161 1.55 -4.43 -19.32
CA GLN A 161 1.30 -4.24 -17.90
C GLN A 161 1.93 -2.95 -17.39
N GLN A 162 1.12 -2.11 -16.75
CA GLN A 162 1.57 -0.90 -16.09
C GLN A 162 0.96 -0.81 -14.69
N LEU A 163 1.80 -0.41 -13.74
CA LEU A 163 1.39 -0.20 -12.35
C LEU A 163 1.82 1.20 -11.91
N GLY A 164 1.08 1.73 -10.95
CA GLY A 164 1.37 2.97 -10.26
C GLY A 164 0.64 3.02 -8.93
N TYR A 165 0.81 4.11 -8.20
CA TYR A 165 0.06 4.33 -6.96
C TYR A 165 -0.02 5.81 -6.65
N TYR A 166 -0.94 6.18 -5.75
CA TYR A 166 -0.81 7.38 -4.95
C TYR A 166 -1.26 7.08 -3.53
N VAL A 167 -0.68 7.76 -2.56
CA VAL A 167 -1.01 7.62 -1.14
C VAL A 167 -1.52 8.94 -0.58
N ASN A 168 -2.57 8.87 0.23
CA ASN A 168 -3.09 10.01 0.97
C ASN A 168 -2.29 10.23 2.26
N GLU A 169 -2.55 11.36 2.92
CA GLU A 169 -2.07 11.58 4.29
C GLU A 169 -2.44 10.44 5.24
N VAL A 170 -1.58 10.22 6.22
CA VAL A 170 -1.94 9.47 7.42
C VAL A 170 -2.52 10.44 8.44
N CYS A 171 -3.66 10.11 9.02
CA CYS A 171 -4.31 10.95 10.02
C CYS A 171 -4.48 10.22 11.35
N PHE A 172 -4.12 10.88 12.45
CA PHE A 172 -4.20 10.38 13.82
C PHE A 172 -5.33 11.08 14.60
N SER A 173 -6.10 10.34 15.40
CA SER A 173 -7.25 10.83 16.19
C SER A 173 -7.49 10.08 17.50
#